data_AF-A0A9P5ZGV9-F1
#
_entry.id   AF-A0A9P5ZGV9-F1
#
_cell.length_a   1.000
_cell.length_b   1.000
_cell.length_c   1.000
_cell.angle_alpha   90.00
_cell.angle_beta   90.00
_cell.angle_gamma   90.00
#
_symmetry.space_group_name_H-M   'P 1'
#
loop_
_entity.id
_entity.type
_entity.pdbx_description
1 polymer ?
#
loop_
_entity_poly.entity_id
_entity_poly.type
_entity_poly.pdbx_seq_one_letter_code
_entity_poly.pdbx_strand_id
1 'polypeptide(L)' 'PKFSTVHPDNNYSKCLDVRGGVQENGTLVQLHDCNGSKAQKWVVSPGGTMIRLRDTDFCLDVG' A
#
# COMPACT_ATOMS: atom_id res chain seq x y z
N PRO A 1 4.66 -14.69 1.90
CA PRO A 1 4.84 -13.65 0.86
C PRO A 1 5.72 -12.50 1.38
N LYS A 2 6.71 -12.06 0.59
CA LYS A 2 7.49 -10.87 0.91
C LYS A 2 6.61 -9.64 0.66
N PHE A 3 6.49 -8.77 1.65
CA PHE A 3 5.80 -7.49 1.54
C PHE A 3 6.82 -6.37 1.73
N SER A 4 6.52 -5.23 1.13
CA SER A 4 7.35 -4.04 1.16
C SER A 4 6.50 -2.83 1.48
N THR A 5 7.14 -1.84 2.08
CA THR A 5 6.60 -0.50 2.21
C THR A 5 6.98 0.28 0.95
N VAL A 6 6.07 1.10 0.43
CA VAL A 6 6.32 1.96 -0.73
C VAL A 6 6.50 3.39 -0.25
N HIS A 7 7.67 3.98 -0.54
CA HIS A 7 8.04 5.34 -0.14
C HIS A 7 8.02 6.26 -1.37
N PRO A 8 7.47 7.48 -1.29
CA PRO A 8 7.52 8.46 -2.37
C PRO A 8 8.90 9.13 -2.43
N ASP A 9 9.48 9.28 -3.62
CA ASP A 9 10.71 10.07 -3.87
C ASP A 9 11.87 9.84 -2.87
N ASN A 10 12.06 8.59 -2.43
CA ASN A 10 13.03 8.19 -1.39
C ASN A 10 12.80 8.82 0.01
N ASN A 11 11.61 9.35 0.28
CA ASN A 11 11.24 9.82 1.60
C ASN A 11 10.77 8.66 2.50
N TYR A 12 11.68 8.15 3.33
CA TYR A 12 11.42 7.05 4.25
C TYR A 12 10.50 7.39 5.44
N SER A 13 10.10 8.66 5.62
CA SER A 13 9.12 9.06 6.63
C SER A 13 7.67 8.97 6.15
N LYS A 14 7.46 8.87 4.82
CA LYS A 14 6.13 8.77 4.20
C LYS A 14 5.95 7.42 3.53
N CYS A 15 4.74 6.89 3.64
CA CYS A 15 4.37 5.56 3.21
C CYS A 15 3.07 5.64 2.39
N LEU A 16 2.99 4.84 1.32
CA LEU A 16 1.72 4.57 0.64
C LEU A 16 0.79 3.81 1.59
N ASP A 17 -0.38 4.36 1.86
CA ASP A 17 -1.25 3.98 2.97
C ASP A 17 -2.71 3.88 2.52
N VAL A 18 -3.41 2.82 2.91
CA VAL A 18 -4.86 2.73 2.76
C VAL A 18 -5.53 3.62 3.80
N ARG A 19 -6.31 4.62 3.37
CA ARG A 19 -6.84 5.65 4.24
C ARG A 19 -7.65 5.07 5.40
N GLY A 20 -7.19 5.33 6.62
CA GLY A 20 -7.82 4.84 7.85
C GLY A 20 -7.71 3.32 8.06
N GLY A 21 -6.94 2.61 7.22
CA GLY A 21 -6.84 1.15 7.23
C GLY A 21 -8.12 0.42 6.80
N VAL A 22 -9.05 1.11 6.14
CA VAL A 22 -10.36 0.56 5.74
C VAL A 22 -10.20 -0.34 4.52
N GLN A 23 -10.56 -1.61 4.67
CA GLN A 23 -10.45 -2.63 3.63
C GLN A 23 -11.78 -2.80 2.90
N GLU A 24 -12.14 -1.79 2.12
CA GLU A 24 -13.35 -1.76 1.29
C GLU A 24 -13.00 -1.29 -0.13
N ASN A 25 -13.78 -1.73 -1.13
CA ASN A 25 -13.57 -1.31 -2.51
C ASN A 25 -13.79 0.21 -2.63
N GLY A 26 -12.87 0.88 -3.32
CA GLY A 26 -12.92 2.34 -3.49
C GLY A 26 -12.37 3.13 -2.30
N THR A 27 -11.89 2.48 -1.23
CA THR A 27 -11.13 3.19 -0.20
C THR A 27 -9.92 3.87 -0.84
N LEU A 28 -9.80 5.17 -0.61
CA LEU A 28 -8.70 5.96 -1.14
C LEU A 28 -7.35 5.53 -0.55
N VAL A 29 -6.32 5.58 -1.38
CA VAL A 29 -4.93 5.44 -0.98
C VAL A 29 -4.31 6.83 -0.85
N GLN A 30 -3.47 7.02 0.15
CA GLN A 30 -2.87 8.30 0.52
C GLN A 30 -1.38 8.16 0.83
N LEU A 31 -0.69 9.30 0.92
CA LEU A 31 0.61 9.37 1.57
C LEU A 31 0.40 9.72 3.04
N HIS A 32 0.84 8.82 3.91
CA HIS A 32 0.75 9.01 5.36
C HIS A 32 2.11 8.81 6.03
N ASP A 33 2.25 9.30 7.26
CA ASP A 33 3.44 9.01 8.05
C ASP A 33 3.58 7.50 8.26
N CYS A 34 4.81 7.02 8.12
CA CYS A 34 5.11 5.62 8.30
C CYS A 34 4.85 5.19 9.75
N ASN A 35 3.89 4.28 9.94
CA ASN A 35 3.42 3.82 11.25
C ASN A 35 3.54 2.29 11.40
N GLY A 36 4.01 1.58 10.38
CA GLY A 36 4.27 0.14 10.42
C GLY A 36 3.02 -0.74 10.39
N SER A 37 1.84 -0.14 10.24
CA SER A 37 0.56 -0.84 10.14
C SER A 37 0.47 -1.73 8.90
N LYS A 38 -0.55 -2.59 8.85
CA LYS A 38 -0.83 -3.42 7.67
C LYS A 38 -1.28 -2.58 6.47
N ALA A 39 -1.88 -1.40 6.72
CA ALA A 39 -2.33 -0.47 5.68
C ALA A 39 -1.19 0.08 4.80
N GLN A 40 0.06 -0.08 5.25
CA GLN A 40 1.26 0.42 4.59
C GLN A 40 2.13 -0.70 3.98
N LYS A 41 1.64 -1.94 3.97
CA LYS A 41 2.40 -3.12 3.53
C LYS A 41 1.79 -3.65 2.25
N TRP A 42 2.59 -3.66 1.20
CA TRP A 42 2.18 -4.00 -0.15
C TRP A 42 2.98 -5.18 -0.68
N VAL A 43 2.30 -6.07 -1.39
CA VAL A 43 2.92 -7.12 -2.21
C VAL A 43 2.98 -6.57 -3.63
N VAL A 44 4.19 -6.29 -4.09
CA VAL A 44 4.45 -5.86 -5.47
C VAL A 44 4.83 -7.10 -6.27
N SER A 45 4.03 -7.41 -7.29
CA SER A 45 4.29 -8.56 -8.14
C SER A 45 5.51 -8.31 -9.03
N PRO A 46 6.28 -9.35 -9.36
CA PRO A 46 7.35 -9.24 -10.36
C PRO A 46 6.81 -8.62 -11.65
N GLY A 47 7.49 -7.59 -12.15
CA GLY A 47 7.04 -6.83 -13.33
C GLY A 47 6.10 -5.65 -13.04
N GLY A 48 5.73 -5.38 -11.78
CA GLY A 48 5.03 -4.15 -11.37
C GLY A 48 3.56 -4.07 -11.78
N THR A 49 2.98 -5.15 -12.30
CA THR A 49 1.61 -5.18 -12.85
C THR A 49 0.52 -5.27 -11.79
N MET A 50 0.86 -5.67 -10.56
CA MET A 50 -0.12 -5.78 -9.47
C MET A 50 0.53 -5.39 -8.14
N ILE A 51 -0.12 -4.44 -7.45
CA ILE A 51 0.23 -4.00 -6.11
C ILE A 51 -0.95 -4.34 -5.20
N ARG A 52 -0.77 -5.35 -4.34
CA ARG A 52 -1.83 -5.90 -3.48
C ARG A 52 -1.58 -5.54 -2.02
N LEU A 53 -2.63 -5.15 -1.29
CA LEU A 53 -2.53 -4.91 0.13
C LEU A 53 -2.24 -6.23 0.87
N ARG A 54 -1.26 -6.21 1.78
CA ARG A 54 -0.78 -7.41 2.48
C ARG A 54 -1.93 -8.17 3.13
N ASP A 55 -1.92 -9.50 2.93
CA ASP A 55 -2.86 -10.46 3.53
C ASP A 55 -4.34 -10.22 3.14
N THR A 56 -4.61 -9.57 2.00
CA THR A 56 -5.96 -9.30 1.48
C THR A 56 -6.03 -9.48 -0.04
N ASP A 57 -7.23 -9.47 -0.63
CA ASP A 57 -7.43 -9.48 -2.09
C ASP A 57 -7.63 -8.08 -2.69
N PHE A 58 -7.41 -7.00 -1.91
CA PHE A 58 -7.51 -5.63 -2.40
C PHE A 58 -6.26 -5.24 -3.20
N CYS A 59 -6.49 -4.73 -4.40
CA CYS A 59 -5.45 -4.22 -5.30
C CYS A 59 -5.50 -2.70 -5.37
N LEU A 60 -4.32 -2.07 -5.47
CA LEU A 60 -4.22 -0.69 -5.87
C LEU A 60 -4.63 -0.59 -7.35
N ASP A 61 -5.53 0.34 -7.63
CA ASP A 61 -6.04 0.60 -8.96
C ASP A 61 -5.91 2.10 -9.29
N VAL A 62 -5.60 2.39 -10.55
CA VAL A 62 -5.59 3.74 -11.12
C VAL A 62 -6.81 3.81 -12.03
N GLY A 63 -7.97 4.06 -11.41
CA GLY A 63 -9.26 4.10 -12.11
C GLY A 63 -9.31 5.04 -13.32
#